data_AF-A0A9P4QG61-F1
#
_entry.id   AF-A0A9P4QG61-F1
#
_cell.length_a   1.000
_cell.length_b   1.000
_cell.length_c   1.000
_cell.angle_alpha   90.00
_cell.angle_beta   90.00
_cell.angle_gamma   90.00
#
_symmetry.space_group_name_H-M   'P 1'
#
loop_
_entity.id
_entity.type
_entity.pdbx_description
1 polymer ?
#
loop_
_entity_poly.entity_id
_entity_poly.type
_entity_poly.pdbx_seq_one_letter_code
_entity_poly.pdbx_strand_id
1 'polypeptide(L)'
;MDRQGKYKEAETMNRQTLARREKVLGLEHPDMLTSVYCLAHLLPSQCHYKESLVLYERACTAYQTVLGTDHPTTRACRQHYSEAQLRSEQALCTGSR
;
A
#
# COMPACT_ATOMS: atom_id res chain seq x y z
N MET A 1 -2.81 -24.64 -2.12
CA MET A 1 -1.57 -23.96 -2.55
C MET A 1 -1.86 -22.55 -3.07
N ASP A 2 -2.80 -21.77 -2.51
CA ASP A 2 -3.46 -20.73 -3.34
C ASP A 2 -3.57 -19.34 -2.72
N ARG A 3 -2.76 -19.02 -1.70
CA ARG A 3 -2.67 -17.64 -1.22
C ARG A 3 -1.78 -16.79 -2.13
N GLN A 4 -0.65 -17.33 -2.59
CA GLN A 4 0.28 -16.61 -3.46
C GLN A 4 -0.31 -16.26 -4.85
N GLY A 5 -1.13 -17.14 -5.43
CA GLY A 5 -1.79 -16.86 -6.73
C GLY A 5 -2.75 -15.67 -6.66
N LYS A 6 -3.55 -15.59 -5.59
CA LYS A 6 -4.52 -14.50 -5.38
C LYS A 6 -3.85 -13.15 -5.13
N TYR A 7 -2.70 -13.12 -4.48
CA TYR A 7 -1.96 -11.87 -4.24
C TYR A 7 -1.39 -11.27 -5.53
N LYS A 8 -0.85 -12.11 -6.43
CA LYS A 8 -0.35 -11.64 -7.74
C LYS A 8 -1.45 -11.09 -8.63
N GLU A 9 -2.62 -11.73 -8.62
CA GLU A 9 -3.78 -11.25 -9.36
C GLU A 9 -4.28 -9.90 -8.79
N ALA A 10 -4.37 -9.79 -7.46
CA ALA A 10 -4.74 -8.55 -6.78
C ALA A 10 -3.73 -7.41 -7.01
N GLU A 11 -2.43 -7.70 -7.03
CA GLU A 11 -1.38 -6.74 -7.36
C GLU A 11 -1.53 -6.23 -8.80
N THR A 12 -1.71 -7.14 -9.76
CA THR A 12 -1.87 -6.81 -11.17
C THR A 12 -3.09 -5.92 -11.39
N MET A 13 -4.23 -6.29 -10.80
CA MET A 13 -5.46 -5.51 -10.88
C MET A 13 -5.30 -4.12 -10.23
N ASN A 14 -4.63 -4.03 -9.07
CA ASN A 14 -4.36 -2.74 -8.41
C ASN A 14 -3.43 -1.85 -9.25
N ARG A 15 -2.37 -2.39 -9.85
CA ARG A 15 -1.46 -1.62 -10.73
C ARG A 15 -2.15 -1.11 -11.98
N GLN A 16 -2.98 -1.93 -12.64
CA GLN A 16 -3.77 -1.48 -13.79
C GLN A 16 -4.77 -0.39 -13.41
N THR A 17 -5.41 -0.53 -12.25
CA THR A 17 -6.35 0.46 -11.71
C THR A 17 -5.64 1.77 -11.40
N LEU A 18 -4.45 1.72 -10.81
CA LEU A 18 -3.62 2.90 -10.56
C LEU A 18 -3.26 3.63 -11.84
N ALA A 19 -2.75 2.93 -12.86
CA ALA A 19 -2.39 3.54 -14.14
C ALA A 19 -3.60 4.21 -14.83
N ARG A 20 -4.78 3.60 -14.74
CA ARG A 20 -6.02 4.19 -15.29
C ARG A 20 -6.49 5.39 -14.45
N ARG A 21 -6.47 5.29 -13.13
CA ARG A 21 -6.92 6.36 -12.22
C ARG A 21 -5.98 7.56 -12.23
N GLU A 22 -4.67 7.35 -12.34
CA GLU A 22 -3.67 8.43 -12.46
C GLU A 22 -3.94 9.32 -13.68
N LYS A 23 -4.34 8.71 -14.80
CA LYS A 23 -4.66 9.43 -16.04
C LYS A 23 -5.98 10.20 -15.98
N VAL A 24 -6.90 9.84 -15.08
CA VAL A 24 -8.28 10.35 -15.07
C VAL A 24 -8.58 11.26 -13.88
N LEU A 25 -8.12 10.90 -12.68
CA LEU A 25 -8.53 11.51 -11.42
C LEU A 25 -7.45 12.39 -10.77
N GLY A 26 -6.21 12.32 -11.26
CA GLY A 26 -5.07 13.01 -10.64
C GLY A 26 -4.57 12.32 -9.38
N LEU A 27 -3.36 12.70 -8.95
CA LEU A 27 -2.59 11.99 -7.90
C LEU A 27 -3.21 12.04 -6.50
N GLU A 28 -4.12 12.98 -6.25
CA GLU A 28 -4.63 13.32 -4.92
C GLU A 28 -6.05 12.82 -4.65
N HIS A 29 -6.66 12.11 -5.61
CA HIS A 29 -8.04 11.65 -5.45
C HIS A 29 -8.14 10.54 -4.38
N PRO A 30 -9.07 10.61 -3.40
CA PRO A 30 -9.22 9.62 -2.33
C PRO A 30 -9.32 8.17 -2.82
N ASP A 31 -10.03 7.94 -3.93
CA ASP A 31 -10.14 6.60 -4.53
C ASP A 31 -8.81 6.07 -5.07
N MET A 32 -7.93 6.95 -5.56
CA MET A 32 -6.59 6.57 -5.96
C MET A 32 -5.75 6.21 -4.73
N LEU A 33 -5.82 7.02 -3.67
CA LEU A 33 -5.10 6.76 -2.42
C LEU A 33 -5.51 5.42 -1.80
N THR A 34 -6.79 5.07 -1.92
CA THR A 34 -7.31 3.78 -1.45
C THR A 34 -6.73 2.62 -2.24
N SER A 35 -6.59 2.75 -3.57
CA SER A 35 -5.90 1.73 -4.38
C SER A 35 -4.42 1.60 -4.01
N VAL A 36 -3.71 2.72 -3.80
CA VAL A 36 -2.30 2.71 -3.36
C VAL A 36 -2.16 2.00 -2.02
N TYR A 37 -3.01 2.36 -1.06
CA TYR A 37 -3.06 1.77 0.28
C TYR A 37 -3.34 0.26 0.24
N CYS A 38 -4.30 -0.19 -0.57
CA CYS A 38 -4.59 -1.62 -0.73
C CYS A 38 -3.40 -2.38 -1.32
N LEU A 39 -2.70 -1.80 -2.32
CA LEU A 39 -1.49 -2.39 -2.86
C LEU A 39 -0.39 -2.47 -1.80
N ALA A 40 -0.19 -1.40 -1.05
CA ALA A 40 0.77 -1.36 0.06
C ALA A 40 0.50 -2.44 1.11
N HIS A 41 -0.77 -2.76 1.39
CA HIS A 41 -1.15 -3.81 2.32
C HIS A 41 -0.88 -5.24 1.81
N LEU A 42 -0.91 -5.46 0.49
CA LEU A 42 -0.67 -6.79 -0.10
C LEU A 42 0.81 -7.14 -0.20
N LEU A 43 1.68 -6.15 -0.40
CA LEU A 43 3.13 -6.32 -0.62
C LEU A 43 3.91 -6.99 0.53
N PRO A 44 3.62 -6.73 1.83
CA PRO A 44 4.26 -7.44 2.94
C PRO A 44 4.07 -8.96 2.89
N SER A 45 2.94 -9.42 2.34
CA SER A 45 2.68 -10.87 2.17
C SER A 45 3.53 -11.49 1.06
N GLN A 46 4.16 -10.66 0.21
CA GLN A 46 5.06 -11.07 -0.88
C GLN A 46 6.53 -10.72 -0.58
N CYS A 47 6.87 -10.41 0.68
CA CYS A 47 8.21 -9.96 1.07
C CYS A 47 8.67 -8.64 0.40
N HIS A 48 7.77 -7.90 -0.25
CA HIS A 48 8.07 -6.63 -0.89
C HIS A 48 7.91 -5.46 0.09
N TYR A 49 8.59 -5.52 1.24
CA TYR A 49 8.45 -4.53 2.30
C TYR A 49 8.89 -3.12 1.87
N LYS A 50 10.00 -2.99 1.13
CA LYS A 50 10.50 -1.69 0.66
C LYS A 50 9.48 -0.97 -0.21
N GLU A 51 8.87 -1.68 -1.15
CA GLU A 51 7.83 -1.13 -2.03
C GLU A 51 6.56 -0.78 -1.23
N SER A 52 6.17 -1.64 -0.28
CA SER A 52 5.04 -1.38 0.63
C SER A 52 5.19 -0.07 1.39
N LEU A 53 6.36 0.17 2.00
CA LEU A 53 6.61 1.37 2.81
C LEU A 53 6.48 2.66 1.98
N VAL A 54 7.07 2.69 0.78
CA VAL A 54 6.98 3.84 -0.12
C VAL A 54 5.53 4.14 -0.53
N LEU A 55 4.75 3.10 -0.81
CA LEU A 55 3.33 3.27 -1.16
C LEU A 55 2.50 3.74 0.04
N TYR A 56 2.73 3.18 1.22
CA TYR A 56 2.07 3.62 2.44
C TYR A 56 2.40 5.07 2.79
N GLU A 57 3.67 5.46 2.73
CA GLU A 57 4.11 6.84 2.98
C GLU A 57 3.39 7.83 2.05
N ARG A 58 3.33 7.51 0.75
CA ARG A 58 2.62 8.32 -0.23
C ARG A 58 1.11 8.38 0.05
N ALA A 59 0.47 7.25 0.37
CA ALA A 59 -0.96 7.20 0.69
C ALA A 59 -1.28 7.98 1.98
N CYS A 60 -0.50 7.80 3.05
CA CYS A 60 -0.75 8.45 4.34
C CYS A 60 -0.52 9.96 4.26
N THR A 61 0.52 10.41 3.55
CA THR A 61 0.78 11.84 3.31
C THR A 61 -0.40 12.48 2.58
N ALA A 62 -0.90 11.83 1.53
CA ALA A 62 -2.03 12.36 0.78
C ALA A 62 -3.36 12.27 1.55
N TYR A 63 -3.60 11.24 2.36
CA TYR A 63 -4.75 11.20 3.25
C TYR A 63 -4.69 12.32 4.30
N GLN A 64 -3.50 12.63 4.80
CA GLN A 64 -3.30 13.73 5.72
C GLN A 64 -3.60 15.09 5.07
N THR A 65 -3.22 15.32 3.81
CA THR A 65 -3.51 16.59 3.12
C THR A 65 -4.98 16.71 2.72
N VAL A 66 -5.61 15.61 2.26
CA VAL A 66 -6.99 15.63 1.74
C VAL A 66 -8.03 15.54 2.85
N LEU A 67 -7.81 14.67 3.85
CA LEU A 67 -8.80 14.37 4.90
C LEU A 67 -8.42 14.97 6.27
N GLY A 68 -7.17 15.35 6.47
CA GLY A 68 -6.64 15.82 7.74
C GLY A 68 -6.05 14.70 8.62
N THR A 69 -5.31 15.11 9.66
CA THR A 69 -4.61 14.21 10.60
C THR A 69 -5.54 13.42 11.52
N ASP A 70 -6.70 13.99 11.87
CA ASP A 70 -7.68 13.37 12.79
C ASP A 70 -8.62 12.37 12.09
N HIS A 71 -8.61 12.34 10.76
CA HIS A 71 -9.51 11.47 10.02
C HIS A 71 -9.21 9.99 10.30
N PRO A 72 -10.23 9.15 10.54
CA PRO A 72 -10.05 7.73 10.86
C PRO A 72 -9.22 6.98 9.79
N THR A 73 -9.40 7.31 8.51
CA THR A 73 -8.61 6.72 7.41
C THR A 73 -7.12 7.07 7.51
N THR A 74 -6.78 8.32 7.83
CA THR A 74 -5.38 8.75 8.00
C THR A 74 -4.74 8.02 9.18
N ARG A 75 -5.48 7.86 10.28
CA ARG A 75 -5.03 7.11 11.46
C ARG A 75 -4.79 5.63 11.14
N ALA A 76 -5.73 4.99 10.45
CA ALA A 76 -5.60 3.60 10.01
C ALA A 76 -4.37 3.44 9.10
N CYS A 77 -4.19 4.32 8.11
CA CYS A 77 -3.03 4.30 7.21
C CYS A 77 -1.71 4.31 7.99
N ARG A 78 -1.57 5.20 8.98
CA ARG A 78 -0.38 5.29 9.83
C ARG A 78 -0.15 4.04 10.69
N GLN A 79 -1.22 3.44 11.20
CA GLN A 79 -1.12 2.19 11.96
C GLN A 79 -0.60 1.05 11.08
N HIS A 80 -1.16 0.88 9.89
CA HIS A 80 -0.73 -0.14 8.95
C HIS A 80 0.67 0.10 8.38
N TYR A 81 1.07 1.36 8.20
CA TYR A 81 2.45 1.75 7.86
C TYR A 81 3.43 1.32 8.96
N SER A 82 3.12 1.62 10.23
CA SER A 82 3.96 1.22 11.37
C SER A 82 4.06 -0.31 11.47
N GLU A 83 2.95 -1.03 11.26
CA GLU A 83 2.95 -2.49 11.22
C GLU A 83 3.82 -3.02 10.07
N ALA A 84 3.70 -2.45 8.87
CA ALA A 84 4.52 -2.82 7.72
C ALA A 84 6.01 -2.55 7.98
N GLN A 85 6.34 -1.46 8.68
CA GLN A 85 7.71 -1.11 9.06
C GLN A 85 8.26 -2.10 10.08
N LEU A 86 7.53 -2.37 11.16
CA LEU A 86 7.93 -3.35 12.16
C LEU A 86 8.10 -4.75 11.54
N ARG A 87 7.18 -5.15 10.66
CA ARG A 87 7.31 -6.40 9.91
C ARG A 87 8.51 -6.37 8.98
N SER A 88 8.89 -5.24 8.38
CA SER A 88 10.08 -5.14 7.54
C SER A 88 11.38 -5.29 8.33
N GLU A 89 11.39 -4.84 9.58
CA GLU A 89 12.53 -4.94 10.51
C GLU A 89 12.64 -6.36 11.09
N GLN A 90 11.51 -7.00 11.36
CA GLN A 90 11.44 -8.39 11.85
C GLN A 90 11.53 -9.44 10.73
N ALA A 91 11.24 -9.05 9.48
CA ALA A 91 11.32 -9.94 8.35
C ALA A 91 12.78 -10.19 8.00
N LEU A 92 13.28 -11.29 8.55
CA LEU A 92 14.26 -12.14 7.88
C LEU A 92 13.62 -12.61 6.56
N CYS A 93 13.58 -11.77 5.53
CA CYS A 93 13.58 -12.25 4.15
C CYS A 93 14.94 -12.91 3.94
N THR A 94 15.13 -14.07 4.58
CA THR A 94 16.28 -14.93 4.38
C THR A 94 16.38 -15.12 2.88
N GLY A 95 17.50 -14.64 2.34
CA GLY A 95 17.78 -14.72 0.92
C GLY A 95 17.54 -16.15 0.45
N SER A 96 16.60 -16.32 -0.46
CA SER A 96 16.62 -17.46 -1.36
C SER A 96 17.20 -16.97 -2.68
N ARG A 97 18.53 -16.84 -2.69
CA ARG A 97 19.38 -17.14 -3.84
C ARG A 97 20.67 -17.75 -3.34
#